data_AF-A0A8T4V3R8-F1
#
_entry.id   AF-A0A8T4V3R8-F1
#
_cell.length_a   1.000
_cell.length_b   1.000
_cell.length_c   1.000
_cell.angle_alpha   90.00
_cell.angle_beta   90.00
_cell.angle_gamma   90.00
#
_symmetry.space_group_name_H-M   'P 1'
#
loop_
_entity.id
_entity.type
_entity.pdbx_description
1 polymer ?
#
loop_
_entity_poly.entity_id
_entity_poly.type
_entity_poly.pdbx_seq_one_letter_code
_entity_poly.pdbx_strand_id
1 'polypeptide(L)'
;MPEYVKKCLDCGGINLILNKEKGEVICKDCGLVIEERMIDFSQEWREFDHDQADSRRRTGAPMTYSVAPDQPIILKKNNELIVVKIGSFVDNLITKKGSYLIQETNLEVTDITNENFECISFDKNKNIDFRKVSEISRHPATEFYEITLEQNRKVKVTGNHSIFTISNSKFIPKKVEDLEINDLIVCPEHNLFEKEAYVFEEKVNENSDTMLLTKDLQIKNKNSFIYLKVKKLNKVKSTSRYAYDLTIPGYENFVGGHGFVFLHNTKFDRGLGTDVGQKGDIFKLSGKGRNKYFRLRKWQYRISTAIERNLKLALAELKRVSSYLKLPKSVEEESARIYTLAVQRGLVRGRSMESVVAGALYAACRRHEVPRTLDELGEASGIDKKEIGRTYRFVTRELGIRILPSNPVEYIPRFASALKLSAETQSKSVEILEMADNSELTSGRGPTGIAAASLYVAALINNEKRTQREVADIAGVTEVTIRNRYKELLIKLKLKDKIKKIKK
;
A
#
# COMPACT_ATOMS: atom_id res chain seq x y z
N MET A 1 -43.88 -1.85 8.02
CA MET A 1 -43.21 -0.91 7.10
C MET A 1 -42.37 0.03 7.98
N PRO A 2 -41.05 0.17 7.76
CA PRO A 2 -40.25 1.08 8.57
C PRO A 2 -40.66 2.54 8.30
N GLU A 3 -40.74 3.36 9.36
CA GLU A 3 -41.07 4.77 9.28
C GLU A 3 -39.96 5.55 8.55
N TYR A 4 -40.19 5.94 7.30
CA TYR A 4 -39.26 6.81 6.58
C TYR A 4 -39.15 8.18 7.25
N VAL A 5 -37.93 8.72 7.36
CA VAL A 5 -37.67 10.03 7.98
C VAL A 5 -38.29 11.16 7.14
N LYS A 6 -39.19 11.94 7.75
CA LYS A 6 -40.00 12.98 7.07
C LYS A 6 -39.43 14.40 7.17
N LYS A 7 -38.41 14.63 8.00
CA LYS A 7 -37.82 15.95 8.26
C LYS A 7 -36.32 15.84 8.53
N CYS A 8 -35.56 16.85 8.11
CA CYS A 8 -34.14 16.96 8.40
C CYS A 8 -33.88 17.22 9.88
N LEU A 9 -33.04 16.38 10.50
CA LEU A 9 -32.69 16.46 11.92
C LEU A 9 -31.86 17.71 12.30
N ASP A 10 -31.19 18.34 11.33
CA ASP A 10 -30.33 19.51 11.57
C ASP A 10 -31.05 20.85 11.33
N CYS A 11 -31.64 21.07 10.16
CA CYS A 11 -32.34 22.33 9.84
C CYS A 11 -33.87 22.29 9.95
N GLY A 12 -34.47 21.13 10.25
CA GLY A 12 -35.93 20.95 10.25
C GLY A 12 -36.59 20.93 8.87
N GLY A 13 -35.81 21.11 7.80
CA GLY A 13 -36.29 21.16 6.41
C GLY A 13 -36.93 19.85 5.93
N ILE A 14 -37.96 19.98 5.10
CA ILE A 14 -38.74 18.84 4.55
C ILE A 14 -38.28 18.45 3.13
N ASN A 15 -37.39 19.23 2.51
CA ASN A 15 -36.91 18.96 1.15
C ASN A 15 -35.84 17.87 1.15
N LEU A 16 -36.26 16.61 1.12
CA LEU A 16 -35.37 15.46 1.12
C LEU A 16 -35.28 14.84 -0.29
N ILE A 17 -34.06 14.56 -0.76
CA ILE A 17 -33.79 13.83 -2.01
C ILE A 17 -33.30 12.44 -1.67
N LEU A 18 -33.91 11.44 -2.30
CA LEU A 18 -33.35 10.09 -2.38
C LEU A 18 -32.32 10.01 -3.50
N ASN A 19 -31.05 9.80 -3.16
CA ASN A 19 -30.02 9.41 -4.12
C ASN A 19 -30.03 7.89 -4.28
N LYS A 20 -30.69 7.40 -5.33
CA LYS A 20 -30.88 5.97 -5.60
C LYS A 20 -29.56 5.23 -5.87
N GLU A 21 -28.63 5.84 -6.62
CA GLU A 21 -27.32 5.24 -6.90
C GLU A 21 -26.46 4.98 -5.66
N LYS A 22 -26.75 5.67 -4.55
CA LYS A 22 -25.95 5.63 -3.32
C LYS A 22 -26.71 5.16 -2.09
N GLY A 23 -28.03 4.93 -2.22
CA GLY A 23 -28.90 4.49 -1.11
C GLY A 23 -28.98 5.51 0.04
N GLU A 24 -29.10 6.80 -0.27
CA GLU A 24 -29.05 7.90 0.72
C GLU A 24 -30.27 8.84 0.64
N VAL A 25 -30.71 9.36 1.80
CA VAL A 25 -31.69 10.46 1.88
C VAL A 25 -30.98 11.75 2.28
N ILE A 26 -31.06 12.80 1.45
CA ILE A 26 -30.29 14.04 1.59
C ILE A 26 -31.24 15.24 1.72
N CYS A 27 -31.08 16.06 2.76
CA CYS A 27 -31.75 17.35 2.84
C CYS A 27 -31.15 18.35 1.83
N LYS A 28 -31.96 18.91 0.94
CA LYS A 28 -31.56 20.00 0.01
C LYS A 28 -31.19 21.28 0.74
N ASP A 29 -31.86 21.57 1.85
CA ASP A 29 -31.79 22.89 2.46
C ASP A 29 -30.46 23.10 3.22
N CYS A 30 -29.94 22.07 3.89
CA CYS A 30 -28.66 22.15 4.63
C CYS A 30 -27.58 21.16 4.18
N GLY A 31 -27.93 20.22 3.28
CA GLY A 31 -27.02 19.20 2.76
C GLY A 31 -26.76 18.02 3.71
N LEU A 32 -27.51 17.91 4.81
CA LEU A 32 -27.42 16.78 5.76
C LEU A 32 -27.91 15.49 5.09
N VAL A 33 -27.12 14.42 5.21
CA VAL A 33 -27.57 13.06 4.87
C VAL A 33 -28.25 12.49 6.10
N ILE A 34 -29.52 12.17 5.98
CA ILE A 34 -30.41 11.79 7.08
C ILE A 34 -30.34 10.28 7.31
N GLU A 35 -30.28 9.50 6.22
CA GLU A 35 -30.09 8.05 6.24
C GLU A 35 -29.07 7.64 5.17
N GLU A 36 -28.22 6.66 5.51
CA GLU A 36 -27.19 6.08 4.65
C GLU A 36 -27.37 4.55 4.57
N ARG A 37 -26.91 3.92 3.47
CA ARG A 37 -26.93 2.46 3.24
C ARG A 37 -28.32 1.84 3.26
N MET A 38 -29.29 2.50 2.64
CA MET A 38 -30.52 1.79 2.29
C MET A 38 -30.17 0.63 1.36
N ILE A 39 -30.62 -0.57 1.71
CA ILE A 39 -30.45 -1.77 0.89
C ILE A 39 -31.24 -1.54 -0.38
N ASP A 40 -30.52 -1.43 -1.51
CA ASP A 40 -31.14 -1.39 -2.83
C ASP A 40 -31.60 -2.81 -3.17
N PHE A 41 -32.90 -2.98 -3.39
CA PHE A 41 -33.50 -4.25 -3.82
C PHE A 41 -33.67 -4.31 -5.36
N SER A 42 -33.18 -3.32 -6.10
CA SER A 42 -33.21 -3.35 -7.57
C SER A 42 -32.13 -4.28 -8.13
N GLN A 43 -32.46 -4.97 -9.22
CA GLN A 43 -31.55 -5.90 -9.89
C GLN A 43 -30.33 -5.15 -10.42
N GLU A 44 -29.14 -5.47 -9.89
CA GLU A 44 -27.88 -5.06 -10.50
C GLU A 44 -27.75 -5.67 -11.90
N TRP A 45 -27.76 -4.82 -12.93
CA TRP A 45 -27.54 -5.23 -14.31
C TRP A 45 -26.07 -5.63 -14.47
N ARG A 46 -25.81 -6.93 -14.58
CA ARG A 46 -24.52 -7.46 -15.05
C ARG A 46 -24.45 -7.26 -16.56
N GLU A 47 -23.68 -6.27 -17.02
CA GLU A 47 -23.36 -6.16 -18.45
C GLU A 47 -22.28 -7.19 -18.83
N PHE A 48 -22.73 -8.24 -19.51
CA PHE A 48 -21.89 -9.13 -20.32
C PHE A 48 -21.64 -8.44 -21.66
N ASP A 49 -20.56 -7.67 -21.78
CA ASP A 49 -19.90 -7.54 -23.09
C ASP A 49 -18.46 -7.04 -22.93
N HIS A 50 -17.51 -7.88 -23.33
CA HIS A 50 -16.07 -7.61 -23.19
C HIS A 50 -15.55 -6.58 -24.22
N ASP A 51 -16.31 -6.32 -25.29
CA ASP A 51 -15.84 -5.52 -26.44
C ASP A 51 -16.21 -4.03 -26.37
N GLN A 52 -17.17 -3.62 -25.53
CA GLN A 52 -17.48 -2.20 -25.33
C GLN A 52 -16.63 -1.52 -24.24
N ALA A 53 -15.93 -2.28 -23.40
CA ALA A 53 -15.04 -1.75 -22.36
C ALA A 53 -13.79 -1.06 -22.94
N ASP A 54 -13.33 -1.47 -24.13
CA ASP A 54 -12.10 -0.94 -24.74
C ASP A 54 -12.26 0.47 -25.33
N SER A 55 -13.49 0.88 -25.69
CA SER A 55 -13.78 2.22 -26.24
C SER A 55 -13.96 3.30 -25.18
N ARG A 56 -14.05 2.94 -23.88
CA ARG A 56 -14.24 3.87 -22.75
C ARG A 56 -13.07 3.85 -21.75
N ARG A 57 -11.85 3.58 -22.23
CA ARG A 57 -10.62 3.73 -21.43
C ARG A 57 -10.40 5.20 -21.04
N ARG A 58 -10.95 5.62 -19.90
CA ARG A 58 -10.52 6.81 -19.15
C ARG A 58 -10.23 6.42 -17.70
N THR A 59 -9.14 5.71 -17.48
CA THR A 59 -8.34 5.77 -16.25
C THR A 59 -6.98 5.14 -16.56
N GLY A 60 -5.98 5.99 -16.78
CA GLY A 60 -4.58 5.56 -16.83
C GLY A 60 -4.11 5.09 -15.45
N ALA A 61 -2.96 4.42 -15.42
CA ALA A 61 -2.27 3.97 -14.21
C ALA A 61 -2.09 5.11 -13.17
N PRO A 62 -1.90 4.81 -11.88
CA PRO A 62 -1.41 5.81 -10.94
C PRO A 62 -0.03 6.26 -11.40
N MET A 63 0.01 7.42 -12.07
CA MET A 63 1.23 7.99 -12.64
C MET A 63 1.88 8.91 -11.61
N THR A 64 3.15 8.64 -11.33
CA THR A 64 4.02 9.36 -10.41
C THR A 64 4.26 10.80 -10.91
N TYR A 65 4.27 11.78 -10.00
CA TYR A 65 4.55 13.18 -10.34
C TYR A 65 6.06 13.33 -10.54
N SER A 66 6.55 13.82 -11.69
CA SER A 66 8.01 13.91 -11.89
C SER A 66 8.48 15.01 -12.84
N VAL A 67 9.75 15.39 -12.69
CA VAL A 67 10.46 16.42 -13.47
C VAL A 67 11.41 15.81 -14.50
N ALA A 68 11.75 16.59 -15.52
CA ALA A 68 12.75 16.19 -16.53
C ALA A 68 14.19 16.15 -15.94
N PRO A 69 15.11 15.34 -16.50
CA PRO A 69 16.48 15.18 -15.99
C PRO A 69 17.31 16.46 -15.96
N ASP A 70 17.08 17.35 -16.93
CA ASP A 70 17.82 18.60 -17.12
C ASP A 70 17.41 19.69 -16.13
N GLN A 71 16.38 19.44 -15.31
CA GLN A 71 15.89 20.43 -14.37
C GLN A 71 16.87 20.60 -13.19
N PRO A 72 17.31 21.83 -12.92
CA PRO A 72 18.15 22.11 -11.76
C PRO A 72 17.31 22.05 -10.48
N ILE A 73 17.91 21.52 -9.42
CA ILE A 73 17.37 21.50 -8.06
C ILE A 73 18.41 22.08 -7.10
N ILE A 74 17.95 22.76 -6.05
CA ILE A 74 18.80 23.22 -4.95
C ILE A 74 18.76 22.17 -3.83
N LEU A 75 19.94 21.68 -3.45
CA LEU A 75 20.11 20.82 -2.29
C LEU A 75 21.07 21.46 -1.29
N LYS A 76 20.87 21.16 -0.02
CA LYS A 76 21.80 21.48 1.06
C LYS A 76 22.39 20.17 1.58
N LYS A 77 23.72 20.08 1.64
CA LYS A 77 24.46 18.97 2.24
C LYS A 77 25.53 19.53 3.16
N ASN A 78 25.57 19.10 4.43
CA ASN A 78 26.59 19.54 5.39
C ASN A 78 26.76 21.07 5.48
N ASN A 79 25.65 21.82 5.42
CA ASN A 79 25.62 23.29 5.39
C ASN A 79 26.15 23.98 4.12
N GLU A 80 26.46 23.22 3.08
CA GLU A 80 26.81 23.73 1.75
C GLU A 80 25.59 23.64 0.81
N LEU A 81 25.32 24.71 0.06
CA LEU A 81 24.30 24.67 -0.99
C LEU A 81 24.92 24.25 -2.32
N ILE A 82 24.26 23.29 -2.97
CA ILE A 82 24.64 22.79 -4.28
C ILE A 82 23.43 22.88 -5.22
N VAL A 83 23.68 23.29 -6.46
CA VAL A 83 22.74 23.16 -7.56
C VAL A 83 23.21 22.04 -8.46
N VAL A 84 22.33 21.07 -8.64
CA VAL A 84 22.58 19.88 -9.46
C VAL A 84 21.43 19.66 -10.40
N LYS A 85 21.70 19.04 -11.55
CA LYS A 85 20.64 18.48 -12.39
C LYS A 85 20.05 17.27 -11.66
N ILE A 86 18.73 17.21 -11.52
CA ILE A 86 18.07 16.13 -10.78
C ILE A 86 18.36 14.76 -11.40
N GLY A 87 18.47 14.67 -12.72
CA GLY A 87 18.74 13.40 -13.40
C GLY A 87 20.09 12.80 -13.00
N SER A 88 21.17 13.56 -13.16
CA SER A 88 22.52 13.10 -12.80
C SER A 88 22.66 12.85 -11.31
N PHE A 89 22.01 13.66 -10.47
CA PHE A 89 21.96 13.45 -9.02
C PHE A 89 21.31 12.12 -8.64
N VAL A 90 20.11 11.86 -9.14
CA VAL A 90 19.35 10.64 -8.81
C VAL A 90 20.02 9.40 -9.39
N ASP A 91 20.46 9.45 -10.65
CA ASP A 91 21.11 8.33 -11.32
C ASP A 91 22.41 7.91 -10.63
N ASN A 92 23.22 8.86 -10.16
CA ASN A 92 24.45 8.58 -9.42
C ASN A 92 24.15 7.88 -8.09
N LEU A 93 23.17 8.39 -7.32
CA LEU A 93 22.81 7.81 -6.03
C LEU A 93 22.17 6.43 -6.17
N ILE A 94 21.31 6.22 -7.16
CA ILE A 94 20.74 4.91 -7.49
C ILE A 94 21.86 3.92 -7.84
N THR A 95 22.82 4.32 -8.67
CA THR A 95 23.95 3.46 -9.07
C THR A 95 24.85 3.11 -7.88
N LYS A 96 25.09 4.06 -6.98
CA LYS A 96 26.01 3.88 -5.84
C LYS A 96 25.40 3.07 -4.69
N LYS A 97 24.12 3.24 -4.39
CA LYS A 97 23.44 2.58 -3.25
C LYS A 97 22.57 1.38 -3.64
N GLY A 98 22.30 1.23 -4.93
CA GLY A 98 21.24 0.37 -5.41
C GLY A 98 19.86 1.03 -5.25
N SER A 99 18.92 0.56 -6.06
CA SER A 99 17.50 0.91 -5.97
C SER A 99 16.68 -0.35 -5.80
N TYR A 100 15.46 -0.20 -5.30
CA TYR A 100 14.43 -1.21 -5.45
C TYR A 100 13.46 -0.76 -6.56
N LEU A 101 13.21 -1.65 -7.50
CA LEU A 101 12.30 -1.42 -8.62
C LEU A 101 10.88 -1.83 -8.21
N ILE A 102 9.96 -0.87 -8.28
CA ILE A 102 8.53 -1.14 -8.20
C ILE A 102 8.08 -1.56 -9.60
N GLN A 103 8.06 -2.88 -9.84
CA GLN A 103 7.86 -3.51 -11.16
C GLN A 103 6.56 -3.10 -11.89
N GLU A 104 5.59 -2.49 -11.19
CA GLU A 104 4.28 -2.15 -11.74
C GLU A 104 4.23 -0.76 -12.39
N THR A 105 5.10 0.15 -11.94
CA THR A 105 5.20 1.53 -12.42
C THR A 105 6.54 1.80 -13.12
N ASN A 106 7.43 0.80 -13.16
CA ASN A 106 8.84 0.96 -13.48
C ASN A 106 9.50 2.07 -12.62
N LEU A 107 8.97 2.34 -11.42
CA LEU A 107 9.50 3.34 -10.51
C LEU A 107 10.66 2.72 -9.74
N GLU A 108 11.86 3.22 -9.98
CA GLU A 108 13.04 2.89 -9.22
C GLU A 108 13.18 3.87 -8.07
N VAL A 109 13.29 3.35 -6.85
CA VAL A 109 13.36 4.18 -5.63
C VAL A 109 14.60 3.80 -4.82
N THR A 110 15.25 4.80 -4.24
CA THR A 110 16.37 4.63 -3.31
C THR A 110 16.15 5.46 -2.06
N ASP A 111 16.34 4.84 -0.89
CA ASP A 111 16.33 5.53 0.40
C ASP A 111 17.68 6.27 0.59
N ILE A 112 17.59 7.57 0.85
CA ILE A 112 18.73 8.47 1.07
C ILE A 112 18.66 9.19 2.41
N THR A 113 17.82 8.74 3.34
CA THR A 113 17.63 9.34 4.67
C THR A 113 18.96 9.54 5.41
N ASN A 114 19.91 8.63 5.23
CA ASN A 114 21.24 8.67 5.87
C ASN A 114 22.26 9.60 5.18
N GLU A 115 21.95 10.18 4.01
CA GLU A 115 22.86 11.09 3.29
C GLU A 115 22.74 12.55 3.73
N ASN A 116 21.75 12.88 4.57
CA ASN A 116 21.47 14.23 5.07
C ASN A 116 21.37 15.30 3.97
N PHE A 117 20.75 14.95 2.82
CA PHE A 117 20.35 15.96 1.84
C PHE A 117 19.08 16.66 2.29
N GLU A 118 19.06 17.98 2.17
CA GLU A 118 17.87 18.80 2.40
C GLU A 118 17.52 19.58 1.13
N CYS A 119 16.25 19.84 0.91
CA CYS A 119 15.77 20.65 -0.21
C CYS A 119 14.75 21.67 0.28
N ILE A 120 14.49 22.68 -0.55
CA ILE A 120 13.59 23.78 -0.20
C ILE A 120 12.14 23.32 -0.35
N SER A 121 11.35 23.48 0.70
CA SER A 121 9.93 23.11 0.76
C SER A 121 9.16 24.09 1.64
N PHE A 122 7.87 24.28 1.38
CA PHE A 122 6.99 25.09 2.24
C PHE A 122 6.05 24.24 3.11
N ASP A 123 5.75 24.72 4.31
CA ASP A 123 4.81 24.10 5.25
C ASP A 123 3.35 24.56 5.04
N LYS A 124 2.40 24.00 5.82
CA LYS A 124 0.97 24.40 5.76
C LYS A 124 0.72 25.87 6.13
N ASN A 125 1.64 26.48 6.86
CA ASN A 125 1.60 27.89 7.25
C ASN A 125 2.31 28.80 6.23
N LYS A 126 2.75 28.24 5.09
CA LYS A 126 3.50 28.90 4.01
C LYS A 126 4.90 29.34 4.41
N ASN A 127 5.52 28.74 5.44
CA ASN A 127 6.93 28.98 5.72
C ASN A 127 7.81 28.09 4.85
N ILE A 128 8.72 28.70 4.09
CA ILE A 128 9.75 28.08 3.28
C ILE A 128 10.95 27.75 4.18
N ASP A 129 11.39 26.49 4.18
CA ASP A 129 12.57 26.05 4.91
C ASP A 129 13.27 24.87 4.20
N PHE A 130 14.48 24.55 4.63
CA PHE A 130 15.16 23.32 4.21
C PHE A 130 14.56 22.12 4.93
N ARG A 131 14.20 21.08 4.17
CA ARG A 131 13.61 19.83 4.67
C ARG A 131 14.39 18.62 4.17
N LYS A 132 14.61 17.66 5.06
CA LYS A 132 15.32 16.41 4.74
C LYS A 132 14.60 15.61 3.66
N VAL A 133 15.36 15.16 2.69
CA VAL A 133 14.90 14.23 1.64
C VAL A 133 15.07 12.81 2.17
N SER A 134 14.01 12.00 2.14
CA SER A 134 14.05 10.61 2.57
C SER A 134 14.30 9.66 1.42
N GLU A 135 13.65 9.87 0.28
CA GLU A 135 13.73 8.96 -0.87
C GLU A 135 13.90 9.76 -2.17
N ILE A 136 14.57 9.15 -3.13
CA ILE A 136 14.67 9.63 -4.51
C ILE A 136 14.07 8.59 -5.42
N SER A 137 13.47 9.02 -6.52
CA SER A 137 12.89 8.08 -7.48
C SER A 137 13.02 8.51 -8.93
N ARG A 138 13.04 7.52 -9.84
CA ARG A 138 12.95 7.72 -11.29
C ARG A 138 11.98 6.74 -11.92
N HIS A 139 11.24 7.15 -12.94
CA HIS A 139 10.35 6.27 -13.71
C HIS A 139 10.37 6.60 -15.21
N PRO A 140 10.06 5.64 -16.10
CA PRO A 140 10.05 5.89 -17.53
C PRO A 140 9.02 6.95 -17.94
N ALA A 141 9.44 7.97 -18.68
CA ALA A 141 8.57 9.01 -19.20
C ALA A 141 8.99 9.42 -20.61
N THR A 142 8.02 9.50 -21.51
CA THR A 142 8.24 9.81 -22.94
C THR A 142 7.86 11.23 -23.30
N GLU A 143 6.99 11.86 -22.52
CA GLU A 143 6.38 13.15 -22.84
C GLU A 143 6.49 14.10 -21.65
N PHE A 144 6.99 15.31 -21.91
CA PHE A 144 7.09 16.38 -20.93
C PHE A 144 6.36 17.61 -21.45
N TYR A 145 5.99 18.49 -20.53
CA TYR A 145 5.47 19.81 -20.79
C TYR A 145 6.50 20.82 -20.29
N GLU A 146 6.95 21.69 -21.20
CA GLU A 146 7.75 22.85 -20.85
C GLU A 146 6.80 24.03 -20.58
N ILE A 147 6.83 24.48 -19.33
CA ILE A 147 6.11 25.66 -18.88
C ILE A 147 7.10 26.80 -18.82
N THR A 148 6.81 27.88 -19.56
CA THR A 148 7.52 29.15 -19.43
C THR A 148 6.64 30.15 -18.71
N LEU A 149 7.13 30.67 -17.60
CA LEU A 149 6.47 31.69 -16.79
C LEU A 149 6.95 33.09 -17.17
N GLU A 150 6.31 34.10 -16.58
CA GLU A 150 6.86 35.45 -16.49
C GLU A 150 8.29 35.44 -15.92
N GLN A 151 9.07 36.47 -16.26
CA GLN A 151 10.47 36.61 -15.84
C GLN A 151 11.39 35.46 -16.32
N ASN A 152 11.02 34.80 -17.42
CA ASN A 152 11.80 33.73 -18.08
C ASN A 152 12.08 32.49 -17.22
N ARG A 153 11.32 32.26 -16.13
CA ARG A 153 11.40 31.00 -15.39
C ARG A 153 10.81 29.87 -16.23
N LYS A 154 11.46 28.71 -16.20
CA LYS A 154 11.06 27.55 -17.00
C LYS A 154 11.12 26.28 -16.18
N VAL A 155 10.13 25.42 -16.35
CA VAL A 155 10.15 24.08 -15.77
C VAL A 155 9.62 23.06 -16.75
N LYS A 156 10.27 21.90 -16.81
CA LYS A 156 9.84 20.76 -17.62
C LYS A 156 9.40 19.62 -16.72
N VAL A 157 8.13 19.21 -16.86
CA VAL A 157 7.49 18.21 -15.99
C VAL A 157 6.60 17.28 -16.80
N THR A 158 6.24 16.11 -16.24
CA THR A 158 5.26 15.23 -16.87
C THR A 158 3.86 15.86 -16.84
N GLY A 159 2.99 15.53 -17.81
CA GLY A 159 1.67 16.17 -17.93
C GLY A 159 0.75 15.98 -16.70
N ASN A 160 0.92 14.88 -15.98
CA ASN A 160 0.18 14.60 -14.75
C ASN A 160 0.83 15.22 -13.51
N HIS A 161 2.03 15.78 -13.61
CA HIS A 161 2.67 16.49 -12.50
C HIS A 161 1.78 17.66 -12.07
N SER A 162 1.55 17.79 -10.75
CA SER A 162 0.77 18.89 -10.21
C SER A 162 1.70 20.03 -9.81
N ILE A 163 1.34 21.25 -10.20
CA ILE A 163 2.06 22.47 -9.80
C ILE A 163 1.12 23.30 -8.92
N PHE A 164 1.68 24.00 -7.94
CA PHE A 164 0.89 24.86 -7.06
C PHE A 164 0.49 26.14 -7.79
N THR A 165 -0.81 26.30 -8.02
CA THR A 165 -1.41 27.56 -8.46
C THR A 165 -2.00 28.30 -7.27
N ILE A 166 -2.27 29.60 -7.43
CA ILE A 166 -2.96 30.39 -6.41
C ILE A 166 -4.38 30.75 -6.86
N SER A 167 -5.35 30.47 -5.99
CA SER A 167 -6.75 30.93 -6.14
C SER A 167 -7.30 31.29 -4.77
N ASN A 168 -7.94 32.46 -4.64
CA ASN A 168 -8.51 32.97 -3.39
C ASN A 168 -7.54 32.89 -2.20
N SER A 169 -6.28 33.30 -2.41
CA SER A 169 -5.20 33.28 -1.41
C SER A 169 -4.80 31.88 -0.89
N LYS A 170 -5.26 30.80 -1.55
CA LYS A 170 -4.90 29.40 -1.24
C LYS A 170 -4.06 28.80 -2.36
N PHE A 171 -3.11 27.95 -1.97
CA PHE A 171 -2.33 27.15 -2.92
C PHE A 171 -3.12 25.91 -3.28
N ILE A 172 -3.35 25.70 -4.57
CA ILE A 172 -4.12 24.58 -5.10
C ILE A 172 -3.22 23.82 -6.08
N PRO A 173 -2.99 22.52 -5.88
CA PRO A 173 -2.29 21.72 -6.88
C PRO A 173 -3.17 21.60 -8.13
N LYS A 174 -2.65 22.03 -9.27
CA LYS A 174 -3.29 21.89 -10.59
C LYS A 174 -2.38 21.07 -11.50
N LYS A 175 -2.93 20.06 -12.18
CA LYS A 175 -2.16 19.24 -13.11
C LYS A 175 -1.71 20.08 -14.31
N VAL A 176 -0.55 19.75 -14.85
CA VAL A 176 0.03 20.49 -15.98
C VAL A 176 -0.81 20.37 -17.24
N GLU A 177 -1.42 19.21 -17.49
CA GLU A 177 -2.38 19.01 -18.57
C GLU A 177 -3.62 19.92 -18.48
N ASP A 178 -3.98 20.34 -17.27
CA ASP A 178 -5.14 21.20 -17.01
C ASP A 178 -4.74 22.69 -16.92
N LEU A 179 -3.45 23.04 -16.99
CA LEU A 179 -2.97 24.43 -16.90
C LEU A 179 -3.37 25.25 -18.13
N GLU A 180 -3.79 26.48 -17.87
CA GLU A 180 -4.15 27.45 -18.89
C GLU A 180 -3.14 28.61 -18.93
N ILE A 181 -3.04 29.26 -20.09
CA ILE A 181 -2.25 30.50 -20.22
C ILE A 181 -2.84 31.54 -19.26
N ASN A 182 -1.97 32.27 -18.55
CA ASN A 182 -2.29 33.20 -17.47
C ASN A 182 -2.61 32.61 -16.09
N ASP A 183 -2.60 31.28 -15.92
CA ASP A 183 -2.63 30.69 -14.57
C ASP A 183 -1.45 31.21 -13.73
N LEU A 184 -1.72 31.56 -12.48
CA LEU A 184 -0.71 32.08 -11.54
C LEU A 184 -0.04 30.92 -10.79
N ILE A 185 1.25 30.70 -11.07
CA ILE A 185 2.07 29.67 -10.44
C ILE A 185 2.82 30.23 -9.24
N VAL A 186 2.79 29.48 -8.13
CA VAL A 186 3.50 29.81 -6.88
C VAL A 186 4.99 29.50 -7.04
N CYS A 187 5.82 30.53 -6.90
CA CYS A 187 7.27 30.42 -6.98
C CYS A 187 7.94 31.12 -5.78
N PRO A 188 9.17 30.73 -5.39
CA PRO A 188 9.95 31.49 -4.43
C PRO A 188 10.38 32.84 -5.01
N GLU A 189 10.50 33.86 -4.15
CA GLU A 189 11.00 35.19 -4.54
C GLU A 189 12.45 35.14 -5.03
N HIS A 190 12.85 36.10 -5.88
CA HIS A 190 14.19 36.13 -6.49
C HIS A 190 15.34 36.22 -5.47
N ASN A 191 15.13 36.93 -4.37
CA ASN A 191 16.12 37.12 -3.31
C ASN A 191 15.82 36.20 -2.11
N LEU A 192 15.65 34.90 -2.38
CA LEU A 192 15.34 33.92 -1.34
C LEU A 192 16.43 33.82 -0.25
N PHE A 193 17.68 34.13 -0.60
CA PHE A 193 18.84 34.03 0.30
C PHE A 193 19.35 35.40 0.76
N GLU A 194 20.00 35.44 1.94
CA GLU A 194 20.41 36.69 2.62
C GLU A 194 21.52 37.48 1.93
N LYS A 195 22.46 36.80 1.25
CA LYS A 195 23.51 37.44 0.46
C LYS A 195 23.08 37.47 -1.01
N GLU A 196 23.51 38.50 -1.76
CA GLU A 196 23.41 38.51 -3.22
C GLU A 196 24.14 37.27 -3.76
N ALA A 197 23.39 36.19 -3.98
CA ALA A 197 23.91 34.92 -4.49
C ALA A 197 24.16 35.05 -6.00
N TYR A 198 25.05 35.97 -6.38
CA TYR A 198 25.57 36.12 -7.74
C TYR A 198 27.09 35.93 -7.70
N VAL A 199 27.53 34.76 -7.28
CA VAL A 199 28.87 34.28 -7.65
C VAL A 199 28.69 32.88 -8.23
N PHE A 200 28.49 32.84 -9.54
CA PHE A 200 28.61 31.62 -10.34
C PHE A 200 30.10 31.34 -10.52
N GLU A 201 30.76 30.70 -9.56
CA GLU A 201 32.05 30.08 -9.85
C GLU A 201 31.78 28.75 -10.56
N GLU A 202 31.84 28.77 -11.89
CA GLU A 202 32.04 27.56 -12.69
C GLU A 202 33.40 26.95 -12.32
N LYS A 203 33.43 26.10 -11.29
CA LYS A 203 34.46 25.08 -11.24
C LYS A 203 34.08 24.01 -12.26
N VAL A 204 34.49 24.24 -13.50
CA VAL A 204 34.54 23.21 -14.55
C VAL A 204 35.56 22.17 -14.09
N ASN A 205 35.14 21.25 -13.23
CA ASN A 205 35.71 19.92 -13.26
C ASN A 205 34.98 19.21 -14.40
N GLU A 206 35.71 18.84 -15.44
CA GLU A 206 35.24 18.25 -16.70
C GLU A 206 34.40 16.95 -16.57
N ASN A 207 34.02 16.54 -15.35
CA ASN A 207 33.19 15.37 -15.07
C ASN A 207 32.16 15.54 -13.92
N SER A 208 31.82 16.76 -13.49
CA SER A 208 30.79 16.95 -12.45
C SER A 208 29.81 18.08 -12.77
N ASP A 209 28.55 17.72 -13.05
CA ASP A 209 27.36 18.58 -13.23
C ASP A 209 26.93 19.32 -11.92
N THR A 210 27.88 19.73 -11.09
CA THR A 210 27.64 20.26 -9.73
C THR A 210 28.10 21.71 -9.65
N MET A 211 27.17 22.65 -9.46
CA MET A 211 27.49 24.05 -9.14
C MET A 211 27.40 24.25 -7.62
N LEU A 212 28.49 24.74 -7.00
CA LEU A 212 28.54 25.04 -5.58
C LEU A 212 28.11 26.50 -5.33
N LEU A 213 27.02 26.69 -4.60
CA LEU A 213 26.51 28.00 -4.19
C LEU A 213 26.96 28.26 -2.75
N THR A 214 28.24 28.55 -2.53
CA THR A 214 28.80 29.07 -1.27
C THR A 214 28.48 28.31 0.05
N LYS A 215 29.17 28.70 1.13
CA LYS A 215 28.96 28.20 2.50
C LYS A 215 28.05 29.16 3.28
N ASP A 216 27.16 28.60 4.10
CA ASP A 216 26.38 29.32 5.12
C ASP A 216 25.32 30.32 4.60
N LEU A 217 24.56 29.97 3.56
CA LEU A 217 23.39 30.74 3.11
C LEU A 217 22.12 30.34 3.88
N GLN A 218 21.47 31.33 4.50
CA GLN A 218 20.17 31.18 5.15
C GLN A 218 19.05 31.78 4.27
N ILE A 219 17.83 31.27 4.45
CA ILE A 219 16.62 31.80 3.78
C ILE A 219 16.27 33.12 4.47
N LYS A 220 16.35 34.23 3.72
CA LYS A 220 16.18 35.60 4.23
C LYS A 220 14.78 35.86 4.76
N ASN A 221 13.77 35.36 4.06
CA ASN A 221 12.37 35.53 4.44
C ASN A 221 11.59 34.24 4.18
N LYS A 222 11.10 33.63 5.26
CA LYS A 222 10.40 32.34 5.19
C LYS A 222 9.03 32.44 4.51
N ASN A 223 8.44 33.64 4.35
CA ASN A 223 7.13 33.82 3.71
C ASN A 223 7.18 34.56 2.36
N SER A 224 8.28 34.42 1.63
CA SER A 224 8.51 35.12 0.36
C SER A 224 8.07 34.30 -0.86
N PHE A 225 6.85 34.54 -1.34
CA PHE A 225 6.31 33.95 -2.57
C PHE A 225 6.05 35.02 -3.63
N ILE A 226 6.28 34.66 -4.88
CA ILE A 226 5.83 35.40 -6.05
C ILE A 226 4.87 34.54 -6.86
N TYR A 227 3.95 35.20 -7.56
CA TYR A 227 2.94 34.55 -8.39
C TYR A 227 3.17 34.95 -9.83
N LEU A 228 3.60 34.01 -10.65
CA LEU A 228 3.99 34.28 -12.04
C LEU A 228 3.00 33.65 -12.99
N LYS A 229 2.59 34.40 -14.00
CA LYS A 229 1.66 33.88 -15.02
C LYS A 229 2.36 32.92 -15.96
N VAL A 230 1.64 31.87 -16.37
CA VAL A 230 2.04 31.00 -17.48
C VAL A 230 2.00 31.80 -18.78
N LYS A 231 3.16 32.00 -19.43
CA LYS A 231 3.28 32.64 -20.74
C LYS A 231 3.16 31.65 -21.89
N LYS A 232 3.79 30.48 -21.75
CA LYS A 232 3.81 29.44 -22.79
C LYS A 232 3.75 28.07 -22.14
N LEU A 233 3.00 27.16 -22.77
CA LEU A 233 2.88 25.76 -22.40
C LEU A 233 3.09 24.93 -23.67
N ASN A 234 4.23 24.24 -23.76
CA ASN A 234 4.60 23.45 -24.93
C ASN A 234 4.78 21.99 -24.55
N LYS A 235 4.23 21.07 -25.34
CA LYS A 235 4.55 19.64 -25.22
C LYS A 235 5.90 19.37 -25.89
N VAL A 236 6.84 18.82 -25.13
CA VAL A 236 8.22 18.57 -25.56
C VAL A 236 8.52 17.06 -25.46
N LYS A 237 9.16 16.51 -26.49
CA LYS A 237 9.65 15.13 -26.45
C LYS A 237 10.87 15.06 -25.54
N SER A 238 10.91 14.04 -24.68
CA SER A 238 12.00 13.88 -23.73
C SER A 238 13.34 13.63 -24.42
N THR A 239 14.42 14.18 -23.86
CA THR A 239 15.81 13.83 -24.20
C THR A 239 16.31 12.60 -23.43
N SER A 240 15.60 12.16 -22.39
CA SER A 240 15.93 11.00 -21.57
C SER A 240 14.76 10.03 -21.44
N ARG A 241 15.03 8.78 -21.11
CA ARG A 241 14.00 7.75 -20.92
C ARG A 241 13.24 7.88 -19.59
N TYR A 242 13.73 8.71 -18.65
CA TYR A 242 13.23 8.77 -17.28
C TYR A 242 12.81 10.18 -16.86
N ALA A 243 11.81 10.25 -15.98
CA ALA A 243 11.46 11.39 -15.15
C ALA A 243 11.83 11.10 -13.69
N TYR A 244 12.06 12.15 -12.90
CA TYR A 244 12.66 12.08 -11.57
C TYR A 244 11.79 12.77 -10.51
N ASP A 245 11.84 12.31 -9.25
CA ASP A 245 11.11 12.91 -8.12
C ASP A 245 11.88 12.76 -6.79
N LEU A 246 11.57 13.62 -5.82
CA LEU A 246 12.17 13.67 -4.48
C LEU A 246 11.10 13.58 -3.39
N THR A 247 11.23 12.62 -2.48
CA THR A 247 10.30 12.45 -1.35
C THR A 247 10.76 13.17 -0.10
N ILE A 248 9.89 14.03 0.43
CA ILE A 248 10.10 14.78 1.68
C ILE A 248 9.01 14.37 2.69
N PRO A 249 9.36 13.72 3.81
CA PRO A 249 8.38 13.27 4.80
C PRO A 249 7.58 14.44 5.38
N GLY A 250 6.25 14.35 5.30
CA GLY A 250 5.33 15.35 5.85
C GLY A 250 5.16 16.62 5.01
N TYR A 251 5.88 16.75 3.89
CA TYR A 251 5.80 17.89 2.98
C TYR A 251 5.68 17.40 1.53
N GLU A 252 4.57 17.74 0.87
CA GLU A 252 4.28 17.24 -0.48
C GLU A 252 4.80 18.17 -1.59
N ASN A 253 5.89 18.90 -1.35
CA ASN A 253 6.42 19.86 -2.32
C ASN A 253 7.94 20.04 -2.24
N PHE A 254 8.58 20.28 -3.39
CA PHE A 254 9.99 20.68 -3.48
C PHE A 254 10.19 21.76 -4.54
N VAL A 255 11.36 22.40 -4.55
CA VAL A 255 11.71 23.41 -5.56
C VAL A 255 12.56 22.81 -6.68
N GLY A 256 12.17 23.06 -7.94
CA GLY A 256 12.95 22.68 -9.12
C GLY A 256 12.70 23.57 -10.33
N GLY A 257 13.52 23.40 -11.37
CA GLY A 257 13.41 24.12 -12.63
C GLY A 257 14.24 25.41 -12.70
N HIS A 258 14.40 25.92 -13.92
CA HIS A 258 15.19 27.11 -14.20
C HIS A 258 14.49 28.36 -13.65
N GLY A 259 15.12 28.99 -12.65
CA GLY A 259 14.53 30.09 -11.91
C GLY A 259 13.63 29.66 -10.75
N PHE A 260 13.59 28.37 -10.41
CA PHE A 260 12.94 27.81 -9.22
C PHE A 260 11.42 27.94 -9.17
N VAL A 261 10.74 26.80 -9.20
CA VAL A 261 9.28 26.66 -9.13
C VAL A 261 8.92 25.60 -8.08
N PHE A 262 7.84 25.80 -7.33
CA PHE A 262 7.36 24.78 -6.40
C PHE A 262 6.58 23.69 -7.13
N LEU A 263 6.96 22.45 -6.88
CA LEU A 263 6.51 21.25 -7.57
C LEU A 263 5.88 20.29 -6.55
N HIS A 264 4.81 19.60 -6.93
CA HIS A 264 4.15 18.64 -6.04
C HIS A 264 4.86 17.29 -6.10
N ASN A 265 5.28 16.77 -4.95
CA ASN A 265 5.94 15.47 -4.82
C ASN A 265 4.90 14.33 -4.74
N THR A 266 5.31 13.12 -5.10
CA THR A 266 4.58 11.87 -4.86
C THR A 266 4.23 11.69 -3.38
N LYS A 267 2.95 11.37 -3.10
CA LYS A 267 2.39 11.32 -1.75
C LYS A 267 3.14 10.34 -0.84
N PHE A 268 3.40 10.80 0.40
CA PHE A 268 3.99 10.01 1.49
C PHE A 268 3.17 8.76 1.86
N ASP A 269 1.88 8.73 1.52
CA ASP A 269 0.95 7.71 1.98
C ASP A 269 0.93 6.42 1.14
N ARG A 270 1.76 6.31 0.09
CA ARG A 270 1.79 5.14 -0.82
C ARG A 270 0.38 4.77 -1.36
N GLY A 271 -0.55 5.73 -1.41
CA GLY A 271 -1.96 5.50 -1.80
C GLY A 271 -2.93 5.14 -0.66
N LEU A 272 -2.52 5.26 0.61
CA LEU A 272 -3.38 5.04 1.78
C LEU A 272 -3.92 6.37 2.32
N GLY A 273 -5.14 6.76 1.91
CA GLY A 273 -5.75 8.00 2.40
C GLY A 273 -5.88 8.08 3.93
N THR A 274 -5.58 9.25 4.50
CA THR A 274 -5.74 9.55 5.93
C THR A 274 -7.22 9.59 6.32
N ASP A 275 -7.70 8.68 7.17
CA ASP A 275 -9.07 8.73 7.70
C ASP A 275 -9.29 9.96 8.61
N VAL A 276 -10.32 10.76 8.33
CA VAL A 276 -10.77 11.83 9.24
C VAL A 276 -11.46 11.21 10.46
N GLY A 277 -10.66 10.96 11.52
CA GLY A 277 -11.09 10.53 12.86
C GLY A 277 -11.63 9.09 12.95
N GLN A 278 -11.79 8.58 14.16
CA GLN A 278 -12.38 7.26 14.44
C GLN A 278 -13.87 7.37 14.78
N LYS A 279 -14.64 6.27 14.67
CA LYS A 279 -16.09 6.23 15.01
C LYS A 279 -16.39 6.80 16.41
N GLY A 280 -15.45 6.68 17.36
CA GLY A 280 -15.60 7.20 18.73
C GLY A 280 -15.38 8.70 18.88
N ASP A 281 -14.72 9.37 17.92
CA ASP A 281 -14.38 10.79 18.05
C ASP A 281 -15.59 11.71 17.84
N ILE A 282 -16.66 11.18 17.24
CA ILE A 282 -17.91 11.90 17.03
C ILE A 282 -18.61 12.29 18.34
N PHE A 283 -18.46 11.47 19.37
CA PHE A 283 -19.07 11.68 20.68
C PHE A 283 -18.35 12.78 21.47
N LYS A 284 -17.08 13.05 21.14
CA LYS A 284 -16.26 14.11 21.75
C LYS A 284 -16.53 15.50 21.17
N LEU A 285 -17.33 15.61 20.10
CA LEU A 285 -17.58 16.86 19.38
C LEU A 285 -18.92 17.49 19.78
N SER A 286 -18.95 18.82 19.87
CA SER A 286 -20.18 19.62 20.04
C SER A 286 -21.07 19.56 18.79
N GLY A 287 -22.35 19.97 18.88
CA GLY A 287 -23.31 19.90 17.75
C GLY A 287 -22.79 20.52 16.44
N LYS A 288 -22.19 21.72 16.50
CA LYS A 288 -21.53 22.36 15.34
C LYS A 288 -20.27 21.62 14.87
N GLY A 289 -19.52 21.02 15.80
CA GLY A 289 -18.33 20.20 15.51
C GLY A 289 -18.68 18.89 14.80
N ARG A 290 -19.80 18.25 15.15
CA ARG A 290 -20.32 17.06 14.49
C ARG A 290 -20.70 17.36 13.03
N ASN A 291 -21.37 18.48 12.77
CA ASN A 291 -21.73 18.88 11.40
C ASN A 291 -20.49 19.13 10.52
N LYS A 292 -19.44 19.73 11.08
CA LYS A 292 -18.15 19.90 10.39
C LYS A 292 -17.47 18.54 10.13
N TYR A 293 -17.49 17.63 11.10
CA TYR A 293 -16.95 16.27 10.97
C TYR A 293 -17.67 15.47 9.87
N PHE A 294 -19.01 15.46 9.87
CA PHE A 294 -19.81 14.81 8.83
C PHE A 294 -19.53 15.40 7.44
N ARG A 295 -19.40 16.74 7.32
CA ARG A 295 -19.03 17.41 6.06
C ARG A 295 -17.63 16.99 5.58
N LEU A 296 -16.62 16.96 6.45
CA LEU A 296 -15.25 16.57 6.07
C LEU A 296 -15.16 15.10 5.64
N ARG A 297 -15.81 14.21 6.39
CA ARG A 297 -15.89 12.78 6.07
C ARG A 297 -16.61 12.53 4.74
N LYS A 298 -17.65 13.31 4.45
CA LYS A 298 -18.38 13.32 3.16
C LYS A 298 -17.48 13.73 1.99
N TRP A 299 -16.62 14.74 2.15
CA TRP A 299 -15.66 15.14 1.11
C TRP A 299 -14.59 14.07 0.87
N GLN A 300 -14.04 13.48 1.93
CA GLN A 300 -13.07 12.40 1.80
C GLN A 300 -13.65 11.19 1.05
N TYR A 301 -14.89 10.80 1.35
CA TYR A 301 -15.55 9.68 0.67
C TYR A 301 -15.89 9.99 -0.81
N ARG A 302 -16.07 11.27 -1.16
CA ARG A 302 -16.34 11.74 -2.53
C ARG A 302 -15.09 11.82 -3.39
N ILE A 303 -13.94 12.12 -2.78
CA ILE A 303 -12.64 12.19 -3.47
C ILE A 303 -12.09 10.77 -3.73
N SER A 304 -12.54 9.78 -2.96
CA SER A 304 -12.01 8.42 -3.04
C SER A 304 -12.41 7.72 -4.34
N THR A 305 -11.41 7.20 -5.06
CA THR A 305 -11.61 6.46 -6.31
C THR A 305 -12.35 5.14 -6.06
N ALA A 306 -12.96 4.54 -7.09
CA ALA A 306 -13.57 3.21 -6.97
C ALA A 306 -12.56 2.14 -6.48
N ILE A 307 -11.28 2.29 -6.85
CA ILE A 307 -10.19 1.41 -6.43
C ILE A 307 -9.92 1.57 -4.94
N GLU A 308 -9.82 2.79 -4.43
CA GLU A 308 -9.60 3.06 -3.00
C GLU A 308 -10.78 2.61 -2.12
N ARG A 309 -12.02 2.78 -2.60
CA ARG A 309 -13.21 2.28 -1.90
C ARG A 309 -13.20 0.76 -1.80
N ASN A 310 -12.85 0.07 -2.88
CA ASN A 310 -12.71 -1.39 -2.89
C ASN A 310 -11.54 -1.86 -2.02
N LEU A 311 -10.41 -1.17 -2.05
CA LEU A 311 -9.28 -1.45 -1.16
C LEU A 311 -9.68 -1.33 0.31
N LYS A 312 -10.47 -0.31 0.67
CA LYS A 312 -10.96 -0.13 2.04
C LYS A 312 -11.85 -1.27 2.51
N LEU A 313 -12.77 -1.73 1.66
CA LEU A 313 -13.61 -2.89 1.94
C LEU A 313 -12.76 -4.16 2.11
N ALA A 314 -11.79 -4.37 1.23
CA ALA A 314 -10.91 -5.52 1.27
C ALA A 314 -10.03 -5.57 2.52
N LEU A 315 -9.48 -4.43 2.95
CA LEU A 315 -8.68 -4.35 4.18
C LEU A 315 -9.54 -4.58 5.42
N ALA A 316 -10.80 -4.14 5.41
CA ALA A 316 -11.73 -4.44 6.49
C ALA A 316 -12.04 -5.96 6.56
N GLU A 317 -12.23 -6.59 5.40
CA GLU A 317 -12.45 -8.04 5.30
C GLU A 317 -11.21 -8.84 5.71
N LEU A 318 -10.03 -8.41 5.28
CA LEU A 318 -8.74 -8.99 5.68
C LEU A 318 -8.59 -8.96 7.19
N LYS A 319 -8.90 -7.82 7.82
CA LYS A 319 -8.85 -7.67 9.28
C LYS A 319 -9.87 -8.58 9.97
N ARG A 320 -11.07 -8.74 9.41
CA ARG A 320 -12.10 -9.65 9.94
C ARG A 320 -11.60 -11.10 9.93
N VAL A 321 -11.07 -11.57 8.80
CA VAL A 321 -10.55 -12.94 8.64
C VAL A 321 -9.31 -13.16 9.51
N SER A 322 -8.38 -12.20 9.55
CA SER A 322 -7.19 -12.23 10.42
C SER A 322 -7.56 -12.36 11.90
N SER A 323 -8.53 -11.56 12.35
CA SER A 323 -9.02 -11.60 13.72
C SER A 323 -9.70 -12.94 14.05
N TYR A 324 -10.46 -13.52 13.12
CA TYR A 324 -11.09 -14.83 13.31
C TYR A 324 -10.05 -15.94 13.47
N LEU A 325 -8.99 -15.91 12.64
CA LEU A 325 -7.87 -16.87 12.67
C LEU A 325 -6.83 -16.58 13.76
N LYS A 326 -7.04 -15.51 14.55
CA LYS A 326 -6.16 -15.00 15.61
C LYS A 326 -4.71 -14.84 15.14
N LEU A 327 -4.53 -14.23 13.96
CA LEU A 327 -3.21 -14.04 13.38
C LEU A 327 -2.44 -12.88 14.05
N PRO A 328 -1.10 -12.97 14.11
CA PRO A 328 -0.26 -11.85 14.56
C PRO A 328 -0.38 -10.62 13.65
N LYS A 329 -0.15 -9.44 14.24
CA LYS A 329 -0.14 -8.15 13.54
C LYS A 329 0.80 -8.13 12.33
N SER A 330 1.98 -8.75 12.44
CA SER A 330 2.96 -8.85 11.36
C SER A 330 2.40 -9.57 10.12
N VAL A 331 1.62 -10.63 10.33
CA VAL A 331 0.98 -11.38 9.23
C VAL A 331 -0.14 -10.55 8.61
N GLU A 332 -0.93 -9.83 9.41
CA GLU A 332 -1.98 -8.91 8.93
C GLU A 332 -1.38 -7.82 8.02
N GLU A 333 -0.28 -7.19 8.45
CA GLU A 333 0.40 -6.13 7.71
C GLU A 333 1.01 -6.62 6.40
N GLU A 334 1.68 -7.78 6.41
CA GLU A 334 2.22 -8.38 5.17
C GLU A 334 1.09 -8.81 4.22
N SER A 335 -0.02 -9.35 4.75
CA SER A 335 -1.18 -9.69 3.94
C SER A 335 -1.79 -8.46 3.28
N ALA A 336 -1.91 -7.35 4.01
CA ALA A 336 -2.39 -6.08 3.49
C ALA A 336 -1.45 -5.53 2.41
N ARG A 337 -0.14 -5.68 2.59
CA ARG A 337 0.87 -5.32 1.57
C ARG A 337 0.71 -6.17 0.31
N ILE A 338 0.60 -7.49 0.43
CA ILE A 338 0.41 -8.41 -0.71
C ILE A 338 -0.89 -8.09 -1.46
N TYR A 339 -1.99 -7.85 -0.73
CA TYR A 339 -3.26 -7.47 -1.35
C TYR A 339 -3.17 -6.12 -2.07
N THR A 340 -2.53 -5.12 -1.45
CA THR A 340 -2.34 -3.80 -2.06
C THR A 340 -1.54 -3.90 -3.34
N LEU A 341 -0.47 -4.69 -3.35
CA LEU A 341 0.32 -4.97 -4.54
C LEU A 341 -0.52 -5.67 -5.61
N ALA A 342 -1.35 -6.65 -5.22
CA ALA A 342 -2.27 -7.32 -6.14
C ALA A 342 -3.30 -6.36 -6.77
N VAL A 343 -3.79 -5.37 -6.03
CA VAL A 343 -4.69 -4.32 -6.55
C VAL A 343 -3.96 -3.41 -7.54
N GLN A 344 -2.76 -2.95 -7.18
CA GLN A 344 -1.97 -2.05 -8.01
C GLN A 344 -1.58 -2.71 -9.35
N ARG A 345 -1.25 -4.01 -9.33
CA ARG A 345 -0.98 -4.84 -10.52
C ARG A 345 -2.25 -5.31 -11.26
N GLY A 346 -3.45 -4.92 -10.80
CA GLY A 346 -4.72 -5.27 -11.44
C GLY A 346 -5.12 -6.75 -11.33
N LEU A 347 -4.49 -7.53 -10.44
CA LEU A 347 -4.70 -8.98 -10.29
C LEU A 347 -6.07 -9.36 -9.70
N VAL A 348 -6.77 -8.38 -9.15
CA VAL A 348 -8.13 -8.54 -8.59
C VAL A 348 -9.20 -8.58 -9.68
N ARG A 349 -8.91 -8.08 -10.90
CA ARG A 349 -9.89 -8.04 -11.99
C ARG A 349 -10.31 -9.46 -12.40
N GLY A 350 -11.62 -9.69 -12.46
CA GLY A 350 -12.20 -11.01 -12.80
C GLY A 350 -12.21 -12.02 -11.67
N ARG A 351 -11.92 -11.61 -10.42
CA ARG A 351 -11.97 -12.45 -9.22
C ARG A 351 -12.75 -11.74 -8.12
N SER A 352 -13.31 -12.50 -7.18
CA SER A 352 -13.89 -11.91 -5.99
C SER A 352 -12.79 -11.26 -5.15
N MET A 353 -13.11 -10.13 -4.54
CA MET A 353 -12.20 -9.39 -3.67
C MET A 353 -11.76 -10.28 -2.50
N GLU A 354 -12.74 -10.96 -1.92
CA GLU A 354 -12.62 -11.84 -0.77
C GLU A 354 -11.66 -13.00 -1.08
N SER A 355 -11.68 -13.55 -2.30
CA SER A 355 -10.78 -14.64 -2.73
C SER A 355 -9.34 -14.18 -2.83
N VAL A 356 -9.11 -12.94 -3.28
CA VAL A 356 -7.76 -12.37 -3.32
C VAL A 356 -7.26 -12.04 -1.91
N VAL A 357 -8.13 -11.54 -1.03
CA VAL A 357 -7.83 -11.33 0.39
C VAL A 357 -7.42 -12.65 1.06
N ALA A 358 -8.22 -13.72 0.90
CA ALA A 358 -7.91 -15.04 1.43
C ALA A 358 -6.60 -15.60 0.86
N GLY A 359 -6.35 -15.43 -0.44
CA GLY A 359 -5.10 -15.81 -1.08
C GLY A 359 -3.87 -15.06 -0.54
N ALA A 360 -4.01 -13.76 -0.29
CA ALA A 360 -2.95 -12.92 0.28
C ALA A 360 -2.64 -13.31 1.74
N LEU A 361 -3.67 -13.54 2.55
CA LEU A 361 -3.54 -14.06 3.91
C LEU A 361 -2.82 -15.41 3.93
N TYR A 362 -3.21 -16.32 3.03
CA TYR A 362 -2.56 -17.63 2.94
C TYR A 362 -1.07 -17.51 2.60
N ALA A 363 -0.72 -16.63 1.67
CA ALA A 363 0.66 -16.38 1.28
C ALA A 363 1.48 -15.79 2.44
N ALA A 364 0.94 -14.80 3.16
CA ALA A 364 1.61 -14.19 4.30
C ALA A 364 1.80 -15.20 5.46
N CYS A 365 0.77 -15.99 5.78
CA CYS A 365 0.86 -17.06 6.78
C CYS A 365 2.02 -18.02 6.48
N ARG A 366 2.19 -18.42 5.22
CA ARG A 366 3.29 -19.30 4.82
C ARG A 366 4.66 -18.63 4.88
N ARG A 367 4.75 -17.34 4.56
CA ARG A 367 6.02 -16.59 4.64
C ARG A 367 6.50 -16.34 6.06
N HIS A 368 5.56 -16.20 7.00
CA HIS A 368 5.85 -15.96 8.41
C HIS A 368 5.91 -17.24 9.24
N GLU A 369 5.89 -18.42 8.61
CA GLU A 369 5.93 -19.72 9.31
C GLU A 369 4.79 -19.87 10.33
N VAL A 370 3.65 -19.24 10.05
CA VAL A 370 2.40 -19.39 10.82
C VAL A 370 1.42 -20.17 9.94
N PRO A 371 1.61 -21.48 9.77
CA PRO A 371 0.84 -22.23 8.80
C PRO A 371 -0.65 -22.25 9.19
N ARG A 372 -1.47 -22.01 8.17
CA ARG A 372 -2.91 -22.23 8.19
C ARG A 372 -3.27 -23.18 7.07
N THR A 373 -4.33 -23.95 7.27
CA THR A 373 -4.88 -24.84 6.25
C THR A 373 -5.82 -24.04 5.33
N LEU A 374 -6.03 -24.55 4.12
CA LEU A 374 -6.99 -23.92 3.20
C LEU A 374 -8.43 -24.08 3.70
N ASP A 375 -8.72 -25.15 4.43
CA ASP A 375 -10.04 -25.38 5.04
C ASP A 375 -10.34 -24.32 6.12
N GLU A 376 -9.39 -24.03 7.01
CA GLU A 376 -9.53 -22.96 8.03
C GLU A 376 -9.75 -21.58 7.40
N LEU A 377 -9.03 -21.27 6.32
CA LEU A 377 -9.25 -20.01 5.60
C LEU A 377 -10.61 -20.00 4.90
N GLY A 378 -11.05 -21.14 4.36
CA GLY A 378 -12.36 -21.28 3.74
C GLY A 378 -13.49 -21.02 4.73
N GLU A 379 -13.42 -21.61 5.92
CA GLU A 379 -14.39 -21.38 7.01
C GLU A 379 -14.41 -19.91 7.45
N ALA A 380 -13.24 -19.28 7.57
CA ALA A 380 -13.14 -17.89 8.02
C ALA A 380 -13.63 -16.87 6.97
N SER A 381 -13.36 -17.14 5.69
CA SER A 381 -13.68 -16.25 4.56
C SER A 381 -15.02 -16.54 3.90
N GLY A 382 -15.61 -17.73 4.09
CA GLY A 382 -16.83 -18.16 3.40
C GLY A 382 -16.59 -18.60 1.95
N ILE A 383 -15.33 -18.85 1.56
CA ILE A 383 -14.94 -19.17 0.18
C ILE A 383 -14.50 -20.63 0.07
N ASP A 384 -14.82 -21.28 -1.04
CA ASP A 384 -14.38 -22.65 -1.29
C ASP A 384 -12.85 -22.74 -1.39
N LYS A 385 -12.29 -23.76 -0.74
CA LYS A 385 -10.83 -23.99 -0.71
C LYS A 385 -10.19 -24.10 -2.09
N LYS A 386 -10.91 -24.58 -3.11
CA LYS A 386 -10.37 -24.68 -4.47
C LYS A 386 -10.18 -23.30 -5.07
N GLU A 387 -11.08 -22.37 -4.79
CA GLU A 387 -10.98 -20.99 -5.26
C GLU A 387 -9.80 -20.28 -4.58
N ILE A 388 -9.71 -20.37 -3.26
CA ILE A 388 -8.57 -19.81 -2.49
C ILE A 388 -7.25 -20.36 -3.02
N GLY A 389 -7.15 -21.68 -3.23
CA GLY A 389 -5.94 -22.32 -3.74
C GLY A 389 -5.59 -21.95 -5.20
N ARG A 390 -6.58 -21.61 -6.04
CA ARG A 390 -6.34 -21.08 -7.40
C ARG A 390 -5.84 -19.64 -7.34
N THR A 391 -6.52 -18.80 -6.57
CA THR A 391 -6.19 -17.37 -6.44
C THR A 391 -4.83 -17.17 -5.79
N TYR A 392 -4.54 -17.91 -4.71
CA TYR A 392 -3.23 -17.93 -4.07
C TYR A 392 -2.10 -18.23 -5.07
N ARG A 393 -2.21 -19.32 -5.85
CA ARG A 393 -1.19 -19.70 -6.85
C ARG A 393 -1.04 -18.66 -7.94
N PHE A 394 -2.14 -18.07 -8.38
CA PHE A 394 -2.12 -16.98 -9.34
C PHE A 394 -1.38 -15.76 -8.78
N VAL A 395 -1.83 -15.22 -7.65
CA VAL A 395 -1.27 -14.02 -7.02
C VAL A 395 0.22 -14.21 -6.73
N THR A 396 0.62 -15.33 -6.14
CA THR A 396 2.02 -15.56 -5.78
C THR A 396 2.93 -15.70 -7.00
N ARG A 397 2.45 -16.31 -8.08
CA ARG A 397 3.19 -16.40 -9.34
C ARG A 397 3.34 -15.03 -9.99
N GLU A 398 2.26 -14.27 -10.13
CA GLU A 398 2.28 -12.95 -10.77
C GLU A 398 3.06 -11.90 -9.96
N LEU A 399 3.09 -12.04 -8.62
CA LEU A 399 3.87 -11.17 -7.73
C LEU A 399 5.32 -11.65 -7.53
N GLY A 400 5.71 -12.80 -8.07
CA GLY A 400 7.05 -13.37 -7.90
C GLY A 400 7.38 -13.76 -6.45
N ILE A 401 6.35 -14.02 -5.63
CA ILE A 401 6.53 -14.39 -4.22
C ILE A 401 6.95 -15.85 -4.15
N ARG A 402 8.18 -16.10 -3.70
CA ARG A 402 8.68 -17.45 -3.45
C ARG A 402 8.11 -17.97 -2.14
N ILE A 403 7.43 -19.10 -2.20
CA ILE A 403 6.85 -19.77 -1.04
C ILE A 403 7.42 -21.17 -0.95
N LEU A 404 8.06 -21.45 0.17
CA LEU A 404 8.62 -22.76 0.48
C LEU A 404 7.49 -23.76 0.76
N PRO A 405 7.70 -25.06 0.49
CA PRO A 405 6.80 -26.10 0.97
C PRO A 405 6.67 -26.02 2.50
N SER A 406 5.45 -26.16 3.01
CA SER A 406 5.21 -26.13 4.46
C SER A 406 5.85 -27.33 5.14
N ASN A 407 6.63 -27.09 6.19
CA ASN A 407 7.23 -28.15 6.97
C ASN A 407 6.17 -28.78 7.89
N PRO A 408 6.02 -30.12 7.94
CA PRO A 408 5.09 -30.78 8.87
C PRO A 408 5.31 -30.39 10.35
N VAL A 409 6.54 -30.06 10.75
CA VAL A 409 6.88 -29.67 12.14
C VAL A 409 6.08 -28.44 12.59
N GLU A 410 5.85 -27.47 11.70
CA GLU A 410 5.19 -26.20 12.04
C GLU A 410 3.72 -26.39 12.50
N TYR A 411 3.09 -27.51 12.13
CA TYR A 411 1.71 -27.80 12.52
C TYR A 411 1.57 -28.41 13.93
N ILE A 412 2.64 -29.03 14.44
CA ILE A 412 2.63 -29.80 15.69
C ILE A 412 2.20 -28.95 16.90
N PRO A 413 2.76 -27.74 17.16
CA PRO A 413 2.40 -26.95 18.34
C PRO A 413 0.91 -26.62 18.40
N ARG A 414 0.32 -26.29 17.24
CA ARG A 414 -1.09 -25.93 17.14
C ARG A 414 -2.00 -27.13 17.35
N PHE A 415 -1.70 -28.26 16.71
CA PHE A 415 -2.47 -29.49 16.87
C PHE A 415 -2.39 -30.02 18.31
N ALA A 416 -1.20 -29.97 18.93
CA ALA A 416 -1.00 -30.37 20.31
C ALA A 416 -1.82 -29.49 21.28
N SER A 417 -1.81 -28.17 21.06
CA SER A 417 -2.61 -27.22 21.85
C SER A 417 -4.11 -27.48 21.71
N ALA A 418 -4.61 -27.69 20.48
CA ALA A 418 -6.01 -27.98 20.22
C ALA A 418 -6.47 -29.33 20.83
N LEU A 419 -5.59 -30.35 20.83
CA LEU A 419 -5.84 -31.66 21.44
C LEU A 419 -5.58 -31.71 22.96
N LYS A 420 -5.09 -30.61 23.55
CA LYS A 420 -4.69 -30.52 24.97
C LYS A 420 -3.68 -31.61 25.35
N LEU A 421 -2.63 -31.76 24.54
CA LEU A 421 -1.53 -32.70 24.78
C LEU A 421 -0.38 -32.03 25.53
N SER A 422 0.42 -32.81 26.25
CA SER A 422 1.58 -32.28 26.99
C SER A 422 2.73 -31.87 26.08
N ALA A 423 3.63 -31.03 26.61
CA ALA A 423 4.87 -30.66 25.95
C ALA A 423 5.77 -31.88 25.67
N GLU A 424 5.71 -32.90 26.52
CA GLU A 424 6.44 -34.16 26.30
C GLU A 424 5.94 -34.89 25.05
N THR A 425 4.62 -34.95 24.86
CA THR A 425 4.01 -35.51 23.64
C THR A 425 4.35 -34.69 22.41
N GLN A 426 4.40 -33.37 22.55
CA GLN A 426 4.79 -32.47 21.47
C GLN A 426 6.24 -32.72 21.02
N SER A 427 7.20 -32.74 21.95
CA SER A 427 8.61 -33.02 21.65
C SER A 427 8.77 -34.41 21.02
N LYS A 428 8.06 -35.40 21.54
CA LYS A 428 8.11 -36.76 20.99
C LYS A 428 7.57 -36.84 19.57
N SER A 429 6.53 -36.06 19.25
CA SER A 429 6.00 -35.95 17.90
C SER A 429 7.01 -35.38 16.92
N VAL A 430 7.83 -34.41 17.33
CA VAL A 430 8.89 -33.83 16.50
C VAL A 430 9.96 -34.89 16.23
N GLU A 431 10.43 -35.60 17.25
CA GLU A 431 11.40 -36.69 17.09
C GLU A 431 10.92 -37.77 16.10
N ILE A 432 9.66 -38.19 16.22
CA ILE A 432 9.08 -39.20 15.31
C ILE A 432 9.05 -38.68 13.87
N LEU A 433 8.77 -37.38 13.70
CA LEU A 433 8.72 -36.75 12.39
C LEU A 433 10.11 -36.65 11.76
N GLU A 434 11.14 -36.30 12.53
CA GLU A 434 12.54 -36.31 12.09
C GLU A 434 13.00 -37.72 11.69
N MET A 435 12.65 -38.74 12.49
CA MET A 435 12.93 -40.14 12.12
C MET A 435 12.21 -40.56 10.83
N ALA A 436 10.98 -40.09 10.64
CA ALA A 436 10.22 -40.34 9.42
C ALA A 436 10.83 -39.67 8.20
N ASP A 437 11.38 -38.46 8.35
CA ASP A 437 12.06 -37.72 7.29
C ASP A 437 13.37 -38.40 6.87
N ASN A 438 14.19 -38.80 7.85
CA ASN A 438 15.42 -39.58 7.63
C ASN A 438 15.17 -40.96 6.99
N SER A 439 13.95 -41.49 7.11
CA SER A 439 13.54 -42.76 6.51
C SER A 439 12.76 -42.57 5.20
N GLU A 440 12.73 -41.35 4.65
CA GLU A 440 12.01 -40.94 3.42
C GLU A 440 10.50 -41.26 3.45
N LEU A 441 9.89 -41.28 4.63
CA LEU A 441 8.45 -41.53 4.81
C LEU A 441 7.60 -40.28 4.67
N THR A 442 8.22 -39.13 4.42
CA THR A 442 7.56 -37.84 4.29
C THR A 442 7.24 -37.51 2.82
N SER A 443 7.99 -38.06 1.87
CA SER A 443 7.90 -37.80 0.44
C SER A 443 6.54 -38.19 -0.18
N GLY A 444 5.98 -37.29 -1.00
CA GLY A 444 4.73 -37.52 -1.74
C GLY A 444 3.46 -37.50 -0.89
N ARG A 445 3.54 -37.01 0.35
CA ARG A 445 2.43 -37.04 1.32
C ARG A 445 2.12 -35.64 1.82
N GLY A 446 0.85 -35.41 2.16
CA GLY A 446 0.41 -34.13 2.72
C GLY A 446 1.08 -33.85 4.08
N PRO A 447 1.69 -32.67 4.28
CA PRO A 447 2.36 -32.31 5.53
C PRO A 447 1.44 -32.40 6.77
N THR A 448 0.20 -31.97 6.65
CA THR A 448 -0.80 -32.02 7.73
C THR A 448 -1.10 -33.45 8.18
N GLY A 449 -1.25 -34.38 7.23
CA GLY A 449 -1.54 -35.78 7.52
C GLY A 449 -0.37 -36.51 8.21
N ILE A 450 0.87 -36.18 7.85
CA ILE A 450 2.05 -36.75 8.51
C ILE A 450 2.20 -36.16 9.91
N ALA A 451 2.08 -34.84 10.07
CA ALA A 451 2.15 -34.19 11.37
C ALA A 451 1.10 -34.74 12.34
N ALA A 452 -0.15 -34.89 11.88
CA ALA A 452 -1.25 -35.47 12.64
C ALA A 452 -0.98 -36.92 13.04
N ALA A 453 -0.44 -37.74 12.14
CA ALA A 453 -0.11 -39.12 12.41
C ALA A 453 1.06 -39.27 13.40
N SER A 454 2.11 -38.47 13.26
CA SER A 454 3.24 -38.44 14.20
C SER A 454 2.78 -38.03 15.60
N LEU A 455 1.91 -37.01 15.70
CA LEU A 455 1.35 -36.56 16.96
C LEU A 455 0.45 -37.63 17.60
N TYR A 456 -0.34 -38.35 16.81
CA TYR A 456 -1.15 -39.46 17.29
C TYR A 456 -0.27 -40.61 17.84
N VAL A 457 0.83 -40.95 17.17
CA VAL A 457 1.76 -41.99 17.64
C VAL A 457 2.45 -41.53 18.94
N ALA A 458 2.89 -40.27 19.01
CA ALA A 458 3.46 -39.70 20.23
C ALA A 458 2.49 -39.77 21.41
N ALA A 459 1.23 -39.38 21.17
CA ALA A 459 0.18 -39.40 22.18
C ALA A 459 -0.12 -40.83 22.68
N LEU A 460 -0.05 -41.83 21.80
CA LEU A 460 -0.17 -43.24 22.20
C LEU A 460 1.02 -43.73 23.04
N ILE A 461 2.23 -43.25 22.76
CA ILE A 461 3.42 -43.58 23.54
C ILE A 461 3.32 -42.95 24.93
N ASN A 462 2.90 -41.70 25.05
CA ASN A 462 2.82 -41.01 26.35
C ASN A 462 1.50 -41.31 27.11
N ASN A 463 0.71 -42.29 26.65
CA ASN A 463 -0.59 -42.67 27.22
C ASN A 463 -1.65 -41.54 27.25
N GLU A 464 -1.49 -40.51 26.43
CA GLU A 464 -2.44 -39.41 26.24
C GLU A 464 -3.42 -39.72 25.09
N LYS A 465 -4.26 -40.74 25.27
CA LYS A 465 -5.08 -41.25 24.18
C LYS A 465 -6.05 -40.19 23.65
N ARG A 466 -6.07 -40.07 22.31
CA ARG A 466 -7.06 -39.34 21.53
C ARG A 466 -7.64 -40.29 20.49
N THR A 467 -8.85 -40.01 20.02
CA THR A 467 -9.44 -40.79 18.94
C THR A 467 -8.85 -40.37 17.60
N GLN A 468 -8.82 -41.27 16.61
CA GLN A 468 -8.39 -40.91 15.25
C GLN A 468 -9.29 -39.83 14.65
N ARG A 469 -10.57 -39.81 15.03
CA ARG A 469 -11.54 -38.80 14.63
C ARG A 469 -11.20 -37.41 15.14
N GLU A 470 -10.94 -37.25 16.43
CA GLU A 470 -10.55 -35.95 17.02
C GLU A 470 -9.29 -35.36 16.36
N VAL A 471 -8.29 -36.21 16.11
CA VAL A 471 -7.05 -35.77 15.45
C VAL A 471 -7.31 -35.42 13.97
N ALA A 472 -8.18 -36.18 13.29
CA ALA A 472 -8.58 -35.95 11.90
C ALA A 472 -9.31 -34.62 11.73
N ASP A 473 -10.27 -34.35 12.61
CA ASP A 473 -11.08 -33.13 12.60
C ASP A 473 -10.19 -31.88 12.80
N ILE A 474 -9.24 -31.92 13.74
CA ILE A 474 -8.31 -30.80 14.00
C ILE A 474 -7.32 -30.59 12.85
N ALA A 475 -6.85 -31.66 12.22
CA ALA A 475 -5.89 -31.59 11.14
C ALA A 475 -6.52 -31.33 9.76
N GLY A 476 -7.85 -31.34 9.65
CA GLY A 476 -8.57 -31.18 8.39
C GLY A 476 -8.33 -32.33 7.40
N VAL A 477 -8.10 -33.55 7.90
CA VAL A 477 -7.84 -34.74 7.08
C VAL A 477 -8.83 -35.85 7.41
N THR A 478 -8.94 -36.85 6.54
CA THR A 478 -9.83 -37.99 6.82
C THR A 478 -9.20 -38.95 7.84
N GLU A 479 -10.03 -39.61 8.65
CA GLU A 479 -9.57 -40.65 9.59
C GLU A 479 -8.75 -41.74 8.90
N VAL A 480 -9.12 -42.11 7.66
CA VAL A 480 -8.42 -43.10 6.86
C VAL A 480 -6.98 -42.65 6.54
N THR A 481 -6.78 -41.34 6.33
CA THR A 481 -5.45 -40.76 6.10
C THR A 481 -4.57 -40.95 7.34
N ILE A 482 -5.08 -40.62 8.52
CA ILE A 482 -4.36 -40.86 9.79
C ILE A 482 -4.12 -42.35 9.99
N ARG A 483 -5.13 -43.19 9.71
CA ARG A 483 -5.07 -44.65 9.83
C ARG A 483 -3.93 -45.27 9.02
N ASN A 484 -3.83 -44.88 7.76
CA ASN A 484 -2.80 -45.40 6.86
C ASN A 484 -1.41 -44.91 7.27
N ARG A 485 -1.29 -43.63 7.66
CA ARG A 485 0.00 -43.03 8.05
C ARG A 485 0.52 -43.54 9.38
N TYR A 486 -0.33 -43.70 10.40
CA TYR A 486 0.13 -44.24 11.69
C TYR A 486 0.61 -45.69 11.53
N LYS A 487 -0.10 -46.53 10.74
CA LYS A 487 0.30 -47.92 10.53
C LYS A 487 1.68 -47.99 9.90
N GLU A 488 1.92 -47.14 8.91
CA GLU A 488 3.19 -47.07 8.22
C GLU A 488 4.32 -46.61 9.15
N LEU A 489 4.11 -45.54 9.92
CA LEU A 489 5.07 -45.06 10.92
C LEU A 489 5.41 -46.14 11.96
N LEU A 490 4.40 -46.85 12.48
CA LEU A 490 4.62 -47.91 13.47
C LEU A 490 5.44 -49.09 12.93
N ILE A 491 5.20 -49.48 11.68
CA ILE A 491 5.88 -50.62 11.06
C ILE A 491 7.31 -50.24 10.73
N LYS A 492 7.51 -49.13 10.00
CA LYS A 492 8.83 -48.77 9.48
C LYS A 492 9.78 -48.23 10.55
N LEU A 493 9.26 -47.49 11.53
CA LEU A 493 10.07 -46.98 12.65
C LEU A 493 10.19 -47.98 13.81
N LYS A 494 9.67 -49.21 13.68
CA LYS A 494 9.69 -50.27 14.71
C LYS A 494 9.18 -49.80 16.09
N LEU A 495 8.22 -48.88 16.12
CA LEU A 495 7.71 -48.27 17.36
C LEU A 495 6.71 -49.15 18.12
N LYS A 496 6.32 -50.31 17.55
CA LYS A 496 5.37 -51.25 18.19
C LYS A 496 5.82 -51.70 19.58
N ASP A 497 7.11 -51.84 19.81
CA ASP A 497 7.66 -52.35 21.07
C ASP A 497 7.59 -51.29 22.19
N LYS A 498 7.71 -50.01 21.84
CA LYS A 498 7.58 -48.89 22.79
C LYS A 498 6.14 -48.73 23.29
N ILE A 499 5.15 -48.99 22.44
CA ILE A 499 3.72 -48.93 22.82
C ILE A 499 3.32 -50.13 23.71
N LYS A 500 3.91 -51.31 23.49
CA LYS A 500 3.63 -52.50 24.31
C LYS A 500 4.24 -52.42 25.71
N LYS A 501 5.41 -51.78 25.88
CA LYS A 501 6.08 -51.61 27.18
C LYS A 501 5.28 -50.82 28.22
N ILE A 502 4.27 -50.06 27.80
CA ILE A 502 3.49 -49.14 28.65
C ILE A 502 2.14 -49.77 29.05
N LYS A 503 1.78 -50.91 28.44
CA LYS A 503 0.59 -51.71 28.81
C LYS A 503 0.87 -52.77 29.89
N LYS A 504 2.14 -52.95 30.28
CA LYS A 504 2.55 -53.69 31.48
C LYS A 504 2.92 -52.66 32.53
#